data_AF-A0A7S2K931-F1
#
_entry.id   AF-A0A7S2K931-F1
#
_cell.length_a   1.000
_cell.length_b   1.000
_cell.length_c   1.000
_cell.angle_alpha   90.00
_cell.angle_beta   90.00
_cell.angle_gamma   90.00
#
_symmetry.space_group_name_H-M   'P 1'
#
loop_
_entity.id
_entity.type
_entity.pdbx_description
1 polymer ?
#
loop_
_entity_poly.entity_id
_entity_poly.type
_entity_poly.pdbx_seq_one_letter_code
_entity_poly.pdbx_strand_id
1 'polypeptide(L)'
;MGVSTAAGLAAASAAGRVANRLFQRVVPSPQVVDGFPRWRWVLSAVTQATVFPSLLLLAWGAPAAGGPSWDWLALPASEAPNGARWYVYALVASQTRDMFPMPPAASATMRVHHWVVVLACLLALHAPQGFGLFVLGTFVLEMGSMTFNLRKLYPESRAVEILYQACMLCSNLAALAGGVVLLRMDAIPVWMKAIYFVADVGVVIGRQLHALKDAGLMGAHAAREAPTSRGALAG
;
A
#
# COMPACT_ATOMS: atom_id res chain seq x y z
N MET A 1 11.16 6.11 -27.19
CA MET A 1 12.27 5.36 -26.58
C MET A 1 11.81 4.91 -25.21
N GLY A 2 11.69 3.59 -24.97
CA GLY A 2 11.24 3.08 -23.67
C GLY A 2 12.35 3.22 -22.64
N VAL A 3 12.07 3.89 -21.51
CA VAL A 3 12.97 3.84 -20.35
C VAL A 3 13.00 2.39 -19.87
N SER A 4 14.20 1.83 -19.65
CA SER A 4 14.33 0.48 -19.08
C SER A 4 13.58 0.41 -17.75
N THR A 5 12.79 -0.64 -17.53
CA THR A 5 12.06 -0.87 -16.28
C THR A 5 12.97 -0.74 -15.05
N ALA A 6 14.19 -1.27 -15.13
CA ALA A 6 15.18 -1.18 -14.07
C ALA A 6 15.60 0.27 -13.79
N ALA A 7 15.82 1.06 -14.86
CA ALA A 7 16.15 2.48 -14.73
C ALA A 7 14.98 3.28 -14.11
N GLY A 8 13.74 2.99 -14.50
CA GLY A 8 12.54 3.61 -13.92
C GLY A 8 12.42 3.34 -12.42
N LEU A 9 12.57 2.07 -12.00
CA LEU A 9 12.53 1.67 -10.59
C LEU A 9 13.66 2.30 -9.76
N ALA A 10 14.88 2.32 -10.31
CA ALA A 10 16.04 2.91 -9.65
C ALA A 10 15.87 4.42 -9.48
N ALA A 11 15.44 5.12 -10.54
CA ALA A 11 15.18 6.56 -10.51
C ALA A 11 14.08 6.91 -9.50
N ALA A 12 12.96 6.19 -9.51
CA ALA A 12 11.86 6.41 -8.58
C ALA A 12 12.28 6.18 -7.12
N SER A 13 13.01 5.09 -6.85
CA SER A 13 13.54 4.80 -5.51
C SER A 13 14.53 5.88 -5.04
N ALA A 14 15.41 6.35 -5.92
CA ALA A 14 16.35 7.42 -5.62
C ALA A 14 15.61 8.74 -5.33
N ALA A 15 14.63 9.11 -6.17
CA ALA A 15 13.80 10.30 -5.97
C ALA A 15 13.03 10.24 -4.64
N GLY A 16 12.42 9.10 -4.30
CA GLY A 16 11.74 8.91 -3.03
C GLY A 16 12.66 9.10 -1.82
N ARG A 17 13.91 8.60 -1.90
CA ARG A 17 14.92 8.79 -0.84
C ARG A 17 15.39 10.24 -0.73
N VAL A 18 15.59 10.93 -1.86
CA VAL A 18 15.96 12.36 -1.86
C VAL A 18 14.84 13.18 -1.25
N ALA A 19 13.59 12.97 -1.68
CA ALA A 19 12.41 13.64 -1.12
C ALA A 19 12.33 13.42 0.39
N ASN A 20 12.53 12.19 0.86
CA ASN A 20 12.52 11.85 2.29
C ASN A 20 13.58 12.61 3.09
N ARG A 21 14.80 12.74 2.56
CA ARG A 21 15.87 13.54 3.21
C ARG A 21 15.53 15.02 3.24
N LEU A 22 14.92 15.56 2.19
CA LEU A 22 14.49 16.95 2.15
C LEU A 22 13.35 17.21 3.15
N PHE A 23 12.31 16.38 3.14
CA PHE A 23 11.17 16.47 4.06
C PHE A 23 11.61 16.35 5.52
N GLN A 24 12.54 15.44 5.84
CA GLN A 24 13.08 15.32 7.19
C GLN A 24 13.70 16.62 7.72
N ARG A 25 14.31 17.44 6.83
CA ARG A 25 14.92 18.72 7.21
C ARG A 25 13.90 19.83 7.36
N VAL A 26 12.83 19.80 6.57
CA VAL A 26 11.82 20.88 6.52
C VAL A 26 10.70 20.67 7.55
N VAL A 27 10.35 19.42 7.85
CA VAL A 27 9.22 19.07 8.72
C VAL A 27 9.71 18.22 9.90
N PRO A 28 10.45 18.79 10.86
CA PRO A 28 10.81 18.07 12.07
C PRO A 28 9.53 17.69 12.84
N SER A 29 9.44 16.43 13.26
CA SER A 29 8.34 15.94 14.07
C SER A 29 8.88 15.29 15.33
N PRO A 30 8.61 15.86 16.52
CA PRO A 30 8.98 15.22 17.79
C PRO A 30 8.14 13.96 18.05
N GLN A 31 6.96 13.85 17.43
CA GLN A 31 6.09 12.70 17.58
C GLN A 31 6.55 11.53 16.70
N VAL A 32 6.63 10.35 17.32
CA VAL A 32 6.96 9.06 16.70
C VAL A 32 5.75 8.14 16.79
N VAL A 33 5.38 7.52 15.67
CA VAL A 33 4.25 6.59 15.52
C VAL A 33 4.80 5.29 14.92
N ASP A 34 4.67 4.19 15.65
CA ASP A 34 5.22 2.85 15.32
C ASP A 34 6.69 2.88 14.85
N GLY A 35 7.51 3.68 15.52
CA GLY A 35 8.95 3.82 15.24
C GLY A 35 9.30 4.78 14.10
N PHE A 36 8.31 5.36 13.41
CA PHE A 36 8.53 6.36 12.36
C PHE A 36 8.14 7.76 12.83
N PRO A 37 8.84 8.83 12.40
CA PRO A 37 8.37 10.19 12.61
C PRO A 37 6.97 10.41 12.00
N ARG A 38 6.10 11.15 12.69
CA ARG A 38 4.72 11.42 12.26
C ARG A 38 4.63 11.92 10.81
N TRP A 39 5.57 12.75 10.36
CA TRP A 39 5.53 13.31 9.00
C TRP A 39 5.60 12.23 7.91
N ARG A 40 6.21 11.06 8.15
CA ARG A 40 6.24 9.95 7.18
C ARG A 40 4.86 9.37 6.94
N TRP A 41 4.08 9.21 8.02
CA TRP A 41 2.69 8.78 7.96
C TRP A 41 1.82 9.77 7.19
N VAL A 42 1.99 11.06 7.45
CA VAL A 42 1.31 12.14 6.72
C VAL A 42 1.68 12.11 5.24
N LEU A 43 2.97 12.02 4.92
CA LEU A 43 3.44 11.95 3.54
C LEU A 43 2.90 10.72 2.80
N SER A 44 2.82 9.57 3.49
CA SER A 44 2.21 8.35 2.94
C SER A 44 0.74 8.57 2.62
N ALA A 45 -0.04 9.09 3.58
CA ALA A 45 -1.46 9.40 3.39
C ALA A 45 -1.69 10.41 2.24
N VAL A 46 -0.87 11.44 2.14
CA VAL A 46 -0.94 12.42 1.03
C VAL A 46 -0.64 11.75 -0.31
N THR A 47 0.39 10.92 -0.38
CA THR A 47 0.76 10.20 -1.61
C THR A 47 -0.39 9.30 -2.07
N GLN A 48 -0.98 8.55 -1.13
CA GLN A 48 -2.13 7.69 -1.38
C GLN A 48 -3.36 8.51 -1.80
N ALA A 49 -3.61 9.67 -1.19
CA ALA A 49 -4.77 10.51 -1.50
C ALA A 49 -4.64 11.31 -2.81
N THR A 50 -3.42 11.52 -3.32
CA THR A 50 -3.19 12.45 -4.45
C THR A 50 -2.47 11.79 -5.62
N VAL A 51 -1.25 11.30 -5.40
CA VAL A 51 -0.38 10.75 -6.45
C VAL A 51 -0.97 9.48 -7.04
N PHE A 52 -1.40 8.54 -6.19
CA PHE A 52 -1.94 7.25 -6.64
C PHE A 52 -3.24 7.39 -7.46
N PRO A 53 -4.28 8.14 -7.01
CA PRO A 53 -5.46 8.43 -7.80
C PRO A 53 -5.12 9.12 -9.12
N SER A 54 -4.22 10.11 -9.11
CA SER A 54 -3.85 10.85 -10.31
C SER A 54 -3.22 9.92 -11.36
N LEU A 55 -2.30 9.04 -10.94
CA LEU A 55 -1.66 8.08 -11.84
C LEU A 55 -2.63 7.01 -12.35
N LEU A 56 -3.58 6.56 -11.51
CA LEU A 56 -4.65 5.66 -11.92
C LEU A 56 -5.58 6.33 -12.93
N LEU A 57 -6.01 7.57 -12.70
CA LEU A 57 -6.85 8.33 -13.62
C LEU A 57 -6.14 8.60 -14.95
N LEU A 58 -4.82 8.88 -14.92
CA LEU A 58 -4.01 8.98 -16.14
C LEU A 58 -3.92 7.65 -16.89
N ALA A 59 -3.88 6.52 -16.18
CA ALA A 59 -3.95 5.20 -16.82
C ALA A 59 -5.34 4.96 -17.44
N TRP A 60 -6.40 5.35 -16.72
CA TRP A 60 -7.79 5.19 -17.13
C TRP A 60 -8.17 6.05 -18.35
N GLY A 61 -7.69 7.28 -18.37
CA GLY A 61 -7.99 8.27 -19.40
C GLY A 61 -7.14 8.12 -20.66
N ALA A 62 -6.11 7.26 -20.65
CA ALA A 62 -5.35 6.94 -21.85
C ALA A 62 -6.21 6.02 -22.74
N PRO A 63 -6.69 6.48 -23.90
CA PRO A 63 -7.58 5.67 -24.72
C PRO A 63 -6.83 4.42 -25.18
N ALA A 64 -7.32 3.25 -24.79
CA ALA A 64 -6.90 1.99 -25.40
C ALA A 64 -7.52 1.90 -26.79
N ALA A 65 -6.97 2.64 -27.77
CA ALA A 65 -7.27 2.49 -29.20
C ALA A 65 -8.75 2.29 -29.60
N GLY A 66 -9.71 2.92 -28.90
CA GLY A 66 -11.15 2.80 -29.19
C GLY A 66 -11.88 1.59 -28.58
N GLY A 67 -11.23 0.79 -27.74
CA GLY A 67 -11.87 -0.30 -26.97
C GLY A 67 -12.52 0.16 -25.65
N PRO A 68 -13.27 -0.72 -24.97
CA PRO A 68 -13.78 -0.48 -23.62
C PRO A 68 -12.69 0.00 -22.64
N SER A 69 -13.06 0.92 -21.74
CA SER A 69 -12.13 1.51 -20.75
C SER A 69 -11.52 0.51 -19.76
N TRP A 70 -11.95 -0.75 -19.78
CA TRP A 70 -11.51 -1.80 -18.86
C TRP A 70 -10.48 -2.75 -19.50
N ASP A 71 -10.28 -2.69 -20.82
CA ASP A 71 -9.42 -3.64 -21.54
C ASP A 71 -7.96 -3.56 -21.09
N TRP A 72 -7.50 -2.36 -20.71
CA TRP A 72 -6.14 -2.14 -20.23
C TRP A 72 -5.82 -2.93 -18.94
N LEU A 73 -6.83 -3.36 -18.19
CA LEU A 73 -6.66 -4.18 -16.99
C LEU A 73 -6.01 -5.52 -17.29
N ALA A 74 -6.25 -6.07 -18.49
CA ALA A 74 -5.68 -7.34 -18.92
C ALA A 74 -4.30 -7.20 -19.57
N LEU A 75 -3.89 -6.01 -19.98
CA LEU A 75 -2.63 -5.85 -20.72
C LEU A 75 -1.39 -6.20 -19.88
N PRO A 76 -0.28 -6.63 -20.53
CA PRO A 76 1.03 -6.66 -19.89
C PRO A 76 1.56 -5.24 -19.64
N ALA A 77 2.57 -5.12 -18.77
CA ALA A 77 3.18 -3.84 -18.43
C ALA A 77 3.81 -3.10 -19.63
N SER A 78 4.28 -3.82 -20.65
CA SER A 78 4.85 -3.24 -21.87
C SER A 78 3.84 -2.46 -22.72
N GLU A 79 2.57 -2.86 -22.66
CA GLU A 79 1.46 -2.35 -23.48
C GLU A 79 0.49 -1.47 -22.67
N ALA A 80 0.52 -1.58 -21.34
CA ALA A 80 -0.32 -0.77 -20.47
C ALA A 80 -0.01 0.74 -20.60
N PRO A 81 -1.04 1.60 -20.38
CA PRO A 81 -0.86 3.04 -20.32
C PRO A 81 0.28 3.48 -19.40
N ASN A 82 0.99 4.55 -19.78
CA ASN A 82 2.14 5.04 -19.00
C ASN A 82 1.78 5.35 -17.54
N GLY A 83 0.57 5.84 -17.27
CA GLY A 83 0.10 6.10 -15.90
C GLY A 83 0.19 4.87 -15.00
N ALA A 84 -0.11 3.68 -15.52
CA ALA A 84 -0.05 2.42 -14.77
C ALA A 84 1.39 2.04 -14.40
N ARG A 85 2.35 2.25 -15.31
CA ARG A 85 3.79 2.02 -15.00
C ARG A 85 4.31 3.01 -13.97
N TRP A 86 3.99 4.29 -14.13
CA TRP A 86 4.36 5.32 -13.15
C TRP A 86 3.73 5.06 -11.78
N TYR A 87 2.51 4.54 -11.73
CA TYR A 87 1.88 4.09 -10.49
C TYR A 87 2.76 3.07 -9.76
N VAL A 88 3.20 2.01 -10.44
CA VAL A 88 4.06 0.97 -9.84
C VAL A 88 5.39 1.55 -9.40
N TYR A 89 5.98 2.47 -10.16
CA TYR A 89 7.21 3.16 -9.75
C TYR A 89 7.01 4.03 -8.51
N ALA A 90 5.90 4.75 -8.41
CA ALA A 90 5.54 5.54 -7.24
C ALA A 90 5.31 4.65 -6.02
N LEU A 91 4.65 3.49 -6.20
CA LEU A 91 4.44 2.51 -5.14
C LEU A 91 5.77 1.92 -4.64
N VAL A 92 6.67 1.52 -5.54
CA VAL A 92 8.02 1.05 -5.13
C VAL A 92 8.80 2.16 -4.43
N ALA A 93 8.72 3.40 -4.91
CA ALA A 93 9.36 4.54 -4.26
C ALA A 93 8.82 4.77 -2.85
N SER A 94 7.51 4.66 -2.62
CA SER A 94 6.92 4.82 -1.29
C SER A 94 7.36 3.72 -0.32
N GLN A 95 7.42 2.46 -0.77
CA GLN A 95 7.87 1.36 0.08
C GLN A 95 9.36 1.46 0.42
N THR A 96 10.20 1.68 -0.59
CA THR A 96 11.66 1.75 -0.42
C THR A 96 12.10 2.98 0.37
N ARG A 97 11.37 4.09 0.28
CA ARG A 97 11.58 5.27 1.14
C ARG A 97 11.62 4.89 2.61
N ASP A 98 10.68 4.05 3.04
CA ASP A 98 10.51 3.68 4.44
C ASP A 98 11.46 2.55 4.85
N MET A 99 11.98 1.78 3.89
CA MET A 99 12.94 0.70 4.12
C MET A 99 14.40 1.16 4.31
N PHE A 100 14.77 2.35 3.85
CA PHE A 100 16.17 2.76 3.77
C PHE A 100 16.45 4.13 4.43
N PRO A 101 16.72 4.18 5.75
CA PRO A 101 16.73 3.06 6.70
C PRO A 101 15.36 2.80 7.35
N MET A 102 15.04 1.52 7.52
CA MET A 102 13.93 1.03 8.31
C MET A 102 14.25 1.22 9.81
N PRO A 103 13.39 1.91 10.58
CA PRO A 103 13.60 2.06 12.02
C PRO A 103 13.66 0.70 12.73
N PRO A 104 14.58 0.51 13.70
CA PRO A 104 14.65 -0.72 14.50
C PRO A 104 13.36 -1.02 15.28
N ALA A 105 12.56 0.00 15.59
CA ALA A 105 11.27 -0.13 16.26
C ALA A 105 10.10 -0.45 15.31
N ALA A 106 10.31 -0.44 13.99
CA ALA A 106 9.26 -0.79 13.03
C ALA A 106 8.85 -2.27 13.21
N SER A 107 7.54 -2.51 13.26
CA SER A 107 6.98 -3.86 13.47
C SER A 107 7.40 -4.83 12.37
N ALA A 108 7.52 -6.12 12.70
CA ALA A 108 7.86 -7.17 11.74
C ALA A 108 6.86 -7.21 10.57
N THR A 109 5.56 -7.07 10.87
CA THR A 109 4.51 -7.00 9.86
C THR A 109 4.73 -5.86 8.87
N MET A 110 5.09 -4.66 9.33
CA MET A 110 5.39 -3.52 8.46
C MET A 110 6.59 -3.83 7.54
N ARG A 111 7.65 -4.42 8.09
CA ARG A 111 8.85 -4.77 7.31
C ARG A 111 8.55 -5.79 6.23
N VAL A 112 7.84 -6.85 6.59
CA VAL A 112 7.45 -7.91 5.66
C VAL A 112 6.52 -7.35 4.59
N HIS A 113 5.55 -6.52 4.98
CA HIS A 113 4.62 -5.89 4.04
C HIS A 113 5.35 -5.10 2.96
N HIS A 114 6.32 -4.24 3.32
CA HIS A 114 7.06 -3.43 2.35
C HIS A 114 7.83 -4.31 1.35
N TRP A 115 8.47 -5.39 1.83
CA TRP A 115 9.16 -6.34 0.95
C TRP A 115 8.19 -7.07 0.01
N VAL A 116 7.06 -7.55 0.53
CA VAL A 116 6.04 -8.24 -0.27
C VAL A 116 5.51 -7.33 -1.37
N VAL A 117 5.20 -6.06 -1.05
CA VAL A 117 4.71 -5.09 -2.05
C VAL A 117 5.78 -4.82 -3.12
N VAL A 118 7.04 -4.61 -2.75
CA VAL A 118 8.14 -4.40 -3.71
C VAL A 118 8.30 -5.62 -4.63
N LEU A 119 8.32 -6.83 -4.08
CA LEU A 119 8.46 -8.06 -4.87
C LEU A 119 7.25 -8.27 -5.79
N ALA A 120 6.03 -8.01 -5.31
CA ALA A 120 4.83 -8.10 -6.13
C ALA A 120 4.85 -7.09 -7.28
N CYS A 121 5.33 -5.87 -7.05
CA CYS A 121 5.54 -4.87 -8.10
C CYS A 121 6.53 -5.35 -9.18
N LEU A 122 7.65 -5.96 -8.76
CA LEU A 122 8.63 -6.52 -9.70
C LEU A 122 8.03 -7.64 -10.53
N LEU A 123 7.33 -8.58 -9.89
CA LEU A 123 6.63 -9.66 -10.59
C LEU A 123 5.60 -9.08 -11.58
N ALA A 124 4.89 -8.01 -11.22
CA ALA A 124 3.81 -7.46 -12.04
C ALA A 124 4.34 -6.86 -13.33
N LEU A 125 5.51 -6.22 -13.26
CA LEU A 125 6.20 -5.67 -14.43
C LEU A 125 6.65 -6.76 -15.42
N HIS A 126 6.73 -8.01 -14.99
CA HIS A 126 7.08 -9.17 -15.82
C HIS A 126 5.89 -10.09 -16.12
N ALA A 127 4.69 -9.78 -15.62
CA ALA A 127 3.51 -10.58 -15.89
C ALA A 127 3.08 -10.40 -17.36
N PRO A 128 2.80 -11.49 -18.09
CA PRO A 128 2.40 -11.43 -19.50
C PRO A 128 0.98 -10.87 -19.71
N GLN A 129 0.19 -10.76 -18.64
CA GLN A 129 -1.12 -10.11 -18.64
C GLN A 129 -1.52 -9.75 -17.21
N GLY A 130 -2.60 -9.00 -17.06
CA GLY A 130 -3.18 -8.65 -15.76
C GLY A 130 -2.42 -7.56 -15.01
N PHE A 131 -1.51 -6.83 -15.67
CA PHE A 131 -0.77 -5.75 -15.04
C PHE A 131 -1.69 -4.63 -14.56
N GLY A 132 -2.71 -4.28 -15.35
CA GLY A 132 -3.66 -3.27 -14.95
C GLY A 132 -4.59 -3.72 -13.81
N LEU A 133 -4.97 -5.00 -13.75
CA LEU A 133 -5.64 -5.59 -12.58
C LEU A 133 -4.78 -5.47 -11.32
N PHE A 134 -3.47 -5.72 -11.43
CA PHE A 134 -2.54 -5.52 -10.31
C PHE A 134 -2.53 -4.04 -9.87
N VAL A 135 -2.45 -3.09 -10.80
CA VAL A 135 -2.50 -1.65 -10.48
C VAL A 135 -3.81 -1.26 -9.80
N LEU A 136 -4.94 -1.70 -10.33
CA LEU A 136 -6.25 -1.41 -9.74
C LEU A 136 -6.40 -2.06 -8.36
N GLY A 137 -6.03 -3.34 -8.22
CA GLY A 137 -6.10 -4.08 -6.96
C GLY A 137 -5.22 -3.45 -5.88
N THR A 138 -3.96 -3.13 -6.22
CA THR A 138 -3.07 -2.44 -5.29
C THR A 138 -3.55 -1.04 -4.96
N PHE A 139 -4.15 -0.29 -5.89
CA PHE A 139 -4.76 1.00 -5.57
C PHE A 139 -5.86 0.87 -4.52
N VAL A 140 -6.76 -0.10 -4.71
CA VAL A 140 -7.84 -0.37 -3.76
C VAL A 140 -7.28 -0.76 -2.38
N LEU A 141 -6.25 -1.62 -2.33
CA LEU A 141 -5.54 -1.94 -1.09
C LEU A 141 -4.93 -0.68 -0.46
N GLU A 142 -4.27 0.18 -1.24
CA GLU A 142 -3.66 1.42 -0.74
C GLU A 142 -4.70 2.39 -0.15
N MET A 143 -5.97 2.37 -0.60
CA MET A 143 -7.05 3.14 0.05
C MET A 143 -7.36 2.65 1.46
N GLY A 144 -7.38 1.33 1.67
CA GLY A 144 -7.47 0.79 3.03
C GLY A 144 -6.23 1.16 3.87
N SER A 145 -5.03 1.10 3.29
CA SER A 145 -3.79 1.48 3.97
C SER A 145 -3.71 2.98 4.31
N MET A 146 -4.32 3.84 3.49
CA MET A 146 -4.46 5.27 3.77
C MET A 146 -5.33 5.51 5.00
N THR A 147 -6.48 4.82 5.09
CA THR A 147 -7.34 4.96 6.27
C THR A 147 -6.70 4.38 7.53
N PHE A 148 -5.87 3.35 7.41
CA PHE A 148 -5.00 2.88 8.49
C PHE A 148 -4.00 3.95 8.93
N ASN A 149 -3.34 4.63 7.98
CA ASN A 149 -2.43 5.74 8.30
C ASN A 149 -3.16 6.85 9.07
N LEU A 150 -4.38 7.21 8.65
CA LEU A 150 -5.21 8.17 9.37
C LEU A 150 -5.55 7.68 10.79
N ARG A 151 -5.91 6.39 10.96
CA ARG A 151 -6.22 5.81 12.28
C ARG A 151 -5.02 5.81 13.23
N LYS A 152 -3.81 5.66 12.70
CA LYS A 152 -2.55 5.78 13.46
C LYS A 152 -2.23 7.24 13.81
N LEU A 153 -2.54 8.18 12.92
CA LEU A 153 -2.33 9.61 13.12
C LEU A 153 -3.34 10.26 14.08
N TYR A 154 -4.58 9.75 14.12
CA TYR A 154 -5.70 10.33 14.86
C TYR A 154 -6.46 9.23 15.63
N PRO A 155 -5.82 8.57 16.60
CA PRO A 155 -6.39 7.40 17.25
C PRO A 155 -7.65 7.69 18.08
N GLU A 156 -7.85 8.94 18.49
CA GLU A 156 -9.00 9.39 19.29
C GLU A 156 -10.27 9.59 18.45
N SER A 157 -10.15 9.65 17.12
CA SER A 157 -11.25 9.99 16.23
C SER A 157 -12.06 8.76 15.84
N ARG A 158 -13.25 8.62 16.45
CA ARG A 158 -14.20 7.55 16.13
C ARG A 158 -14.62 7.53 14.66
N ALA A 159 -14.72 8.69 14.02
CA ALA A 159 -15.05 8.77 12.59
C ALA A 159 -13.95 8.14 11.72
N VAL A 160 -12.68 8.41 12.06
CA VAL A 160 -11.53 7.81 11.36
C VAL A 160 -11.47 6.30 11.60
N GLU A 161 -11.78 5.85 12.80
CA GLU A 161 -11.86 4.42 13.12
C GLU A 161 -12.92 3.70 12.29
N ILE A 162 -14.15 4.23 12.21
CA ILE A 162 -15.23 3.63 11.41
C ILE A 162 -14.82 3.59 9.93
N LEU A 163 -14.27 4.69 9.41
CA LEU A 163 -13.79 4.77 8.03
C LEU A 163 -12.70 3.72 7.77
N TYR A 164 -11.74 3.58 8.68
CA TYR A 164 -10.69 2.56 8.61
C TYR A 164 -11.24 1.14 8.54
N GLN A 165 -12.16 0.77 9.44
CA GLN A 165 -12.74 -0.58 9.44
C GLN A 165 -13.49 -0.87 8.13
N ALA A 166 -14.31 0.07 7.67
CA ALA A 166 -15.08 -0.06 6.44
C ALA A 166 -14.18 -0.17 5.21
N CYS A 167 -13.21 0.73 5.06
CA CYS A 167 -12.28 0.72 3.93
C CYS A 167 -11.35 -0.50 3.95
N MET A 168 -10.93 -0.95 5.13
CA MET A 168 -10.11 -2.16 5.24
C MET A 168 -10.87 -3.39 4.75
N LEU A 169 -12.09 -3.60 5.23
CA LEU A 169 -12.95 -4.70 4.79
C LEU A 169 -13.25 -4.64 3.29
N CYS A 170 -13.70 -3.49 2.79
CA CYS A 170 -14.07 -3.34 1.38
C CYS A 170 -12.86 -3.53 0.46
N SER A 171 -11.71 -2.95 0.81
CA SER A 171 -10.49 -3.10 0.01
C SER A 171 -10.00 -4.54 -0.01
N ASN A 172 -10.08 -5.24 1.12
CA ASN A 172 -9.72 -6.66 1.21
C ASN A 172 -10.62 -7.53 0.32
N LEU A 173 -11.94 -7.33 0.36
CA LEU A 173 -12.88 -8.07 -0.48
C LEU A 173 -12.65 -7.81 -1.97
N ALA A 174 -12.45 -6.55 -2.34
CA ALA A 174 -12.18 -6.17 -3.72
C ALA A 174 -10.84 -6.74 -4.23
N ALA A 175 -9.79 -6.75 -3.40
CA ALA A 175 -8.51 -7.36 -3.73
C ALA A 175 -8.65 -8.87 -3.99
N LEU A 176 -9.30 -9.60 -3.09
CA LEU A 176 -9.56 -11.03 -3.28
C LEU A 176 -10.38 -11.32 -4.54
N ALA A 177 -11.40 -10.51 -4.83
CA ALA A 177 -12.17 -10.64 -6.06
C ALA A 177 -11.30 -10.43 -7.30
N GLY A 178 -10.44 -9.40 -7.30
CA GLY A 178 -9.44 -9.17 -8.35
C GLY A 178 -8.45 -10.33 -8.48
N GLY A 179 -7.99 -10.90 -7.36
CA GLY A 179 -7.14 -12.09 -7.32
C GLY A 179 -7.82 -13.29 -7.98
N VAL A 180 -9.11 -13.52 -7.72
CA VAL A 180 -9.89 -14.59 -8.39
C VAL A 180 -9.99 -14.35 -9.90
N VAL A 181 -10.17 -13.10 -10.36
CA VAL A 181 -10.13 -12.77 -11.78
C VAL A 181 -8.76 -13.08 -12.39
N LEU A 182 -7.67 -12.74 -11.69
CA LEU A 182 -6.30 -13.04 -12.11
C LEU A 182 -6.02 -14.55 -12.20
N LEU A 183 -6.68 -15.39 -11.39
CA LEU A 183 -6.54 -16.85 -11.51
C LEU A 183 -7.10 -17.39 -12.85
N ARG A 184 -8.13 -16.74 -13.40
CA ARG A 184 -8.78 -17.14 -14.67
C ARG A 184 -8.04 -16.67 -15.92
N MET A 185 -6.93 -15.96 -15.73
CA MET A 185 -6.18 -15.34 -16.79
C MET A 185 -5.19 -16.35 -17.42
N ASP A 186 -5.48 -16.87 -18.61
CA ASP A 186 -4.74 -18.00 -19.23
C ASP A 186 -3.26 -17.75 -19.52
N ALA A 187 -2.87 -16.57 -19.98
CA ALA A 187 -1.47 -16.27 -20.31
C ALA A 187 -0.56 -16.16 -19.07
N ILE A 188 -1.09 -16.06 -17.84
CA ILE A 188 -0.25 -15.99 -16.62
C ILE A 188 0.19 -17.41 -16.24
N PRO A 189 1.50 -17.68 -16.10
CA PRO A 189 1.98 -18.97 -15.61
C PRO A 189 1.38 -19.33 -14.24
N VAL A 190 1.05 -20.61 -14.05
CA VAL A 190 0.42 -21.12 -12.82
C VAL A 190 1.20 -20.74 -11.55
N TRP A 191 2.53 -20.76 -11.61
CA TRP A 191 3.37 -20.40 -10.47
C TRP A 191 3.24 -18.91 -10.09
N MET A 192 3.12 -17.99 -11.06
CA MET A 192 2.90 -16.57 -10.79
C MET A 192 1.51 -16.35 -10.18
N LYS A 193 0.48 -17.00 -10.73
CA LYS A 193 -0.88 -16.99 -10.18
C LYS A 193 -0.89 -17.42 -8.71
N ALA A 194 -0.22 -18.53 -8.41
CA ALA A 194 -0.12 -19.05 -7.05
C ALA A 194 0.58 -18.05 -6.12
N ILE A 195 1.72 -17.47 -6.52
CA ILE A 195 2.44 -16.47 -5.73
C ILE A 195 1.56 -15.25 -5.46
N TYR A 196 0.92 -14.68 -6.49
CA TYR A 196 0.05 -13.51 -6.32
C TYR A 196 -1.10 -13.81 -5.38
N PHE A 197 -1.81 -14.91 -5.61
CA PHE A 197 -3.00 -15.22 -4.84
C PHE A 197 -2.67 -15.54 -3.38
N VAL A 198 -1.59 -16.28 -3.11
CA VAL A 198 -1.13 -16.54 -1.74
C VAL A 198 -0.67 -15.25 -1.05
N ALA A 199 0.07 -14.39 -1.75
CA ALA A 199 0.49 -13.10 -1.21
C ALA A 199 -0.70 -12.20 -0.90
N ASP A 200 -1.68 -12.12 -1.80
CA ASP A 200 -2.88 -11.31 -1.64
C ASP A 200 -3.74 -11.80 -0.47
N VAL A 201 -4.03 -13.11 -0.41
CA VAL A 201 -4.73 -13.73 0.73
C VAL A 201 -3.98 -13.47 2.05
N GLY A 202 -2.66 -13.66 2.07
CA GLY A 202 -1.84 -13.42 3.25
C GLY A 202 -1.87 -11.97 3.71
N VAL A 203 -1.79 -11.01 2.78
CA VAL A 203 -1.91 -9.57 3.05
C VAL A 203 -3.29 -9.24 3.59
N VAL A 204 -4.36 -9.74 2.96
CA VAL A 204 -5.75 -9.52 3.38
C VAL A 204 -5.99 -10.05 4.79
N ILE A 205 -5.55 -11.28 5.09
CA ILE A 205 -5.63 -11.85 6.44
C ILE A 205 -4.88 -10.96 7.43
N GLY A 206 -3.60 -10.65 7.16
CA GLY A 206 -2.79 -9.85 8.07
C GLY A 206 -3.41 -8.47 8.37
N ARG A 207 -3.93 -7.80 7.33
CA ARG A 207 -4.63 -6.51 7.43
C ARG A 207 -5.92 -6.64 8.25
N GLN A 208 -6.73 -7.65 7.97
CA GLN A 208 -8.00 -7.84 8.68
C GLN A 208 -7.80 -8.19 10.15
N LEU A 209 -6.81 -9.03 10.48
CA LEU A 209 -6.47 -9.33 11.87
C LEU A 209 -6.02 -8.07 12.62
N HIS A 210 -5.26 -7.19 11.97
CA HIS A 210 -4.90 -5.90 12.58
C HIS A 210 -6.13 -5.02 12.81
N ALA A 211 -7.04 -4.93 11.85
CA ALA A 211 -8.27 -4.16 11.98
C ALA A 211 -9.18 -4.70 13.09
N LEU A 212 -9.37 -6.02 13.17
CA LEU A 212 -10.16 -6.67 14.23
C LEU A 212 -9.51 -6.49 15.61
N LYS A 213 -8.18 -6.53 15.70
CA LYS A 213 -7.45 -6.22 16.93
C LYS A 213 -7.67 -4.77 17.36
N ASP A 214 -7.56 -3.82 16.45
CA ASP A 214 -7.79 -2.40 16.74
C ASP A 214 -9.23 -2.11 17.19
N ALA A 215 -10.20 -2.88 16.69
CA ALA A 215 -11.61 -2.81 17.11
C ALA A 215 -11.89 -3.51 18.46
N GLY A 216 -10.88 -4.09 19.12
CA GLY A 216 -11.05 -4.84 20.37
C GLY A 216 -11.77 -6.19 20.22
N LEU A 217 -11.95 -6.68 18.98
CA LEU A 217 -12.62 -7.96 18.70
C LEU A 217 -11.68 -9.16 18.84
N MET A 218 -10.38 -8.93 18.70
CA MET A 218 -9.35 -9.94 18.93
C MET A 218 -8.61 -9.65 20.24
N GLY A 219 -9.05 -10.28 21.33
CA GLY A 219 -8.26 -10.38 22.56
C GLY A 219 -8.69 -9.46 23.69
N ALA A 220 -9.94 -9.60 24.15
CA ALA A 220 -10.34 -9.34 25.52
C ALA A 220 -9.92 -10.47 26.49
N HIS A 221 -8.75 -11.08 26.28
CA HIS A 221 -8.19 -12.07 27.21
C HIS A 221 -6.84 -11.69 27.83
N ALA A 222 -6.21 -10.58 27.42
CA ALA A 222 -4.88 -10.20 27.95
C ALA A 222 -4.76 -8.75 28.47
N ALA A 223 -5.84 -7.95 28.50
CA ALA A 223 -5.78 -6.55 28.94
C ALA A 223 -6.91 -6.16 29.90
N ARG A 224 -7.41 -7.11 30.70
CA ARG A 224 -8.02 -6.82 32.02
C ARG A 224 -6.94 -6.71 33.11
N GLU A 225 -5.71 -6.36 32.74
CA GLU A 225 -4.67 -6.03 33.71
C GLU A 225 -4.50 -4.52 33.80
N ALA A 226 -4.85 -4.06 35.00
CA ALA A 226 -4.54 -2.79 35.63
C ALA A 226 -5.09 -1.50 34.97
N PRO A 227 -6.01 -0.79 35.66
CA PRO A 227 -6.13 0.65 35.46
C PRO A 227 -4.72 1.23 35.64
N THR A 228 -4.18 1.84 34.59
CA THR A 228 -3.03 2.72 34.75
C THR A 228 -3.43 3.75 35.78
N SER A 229 -2.80 3.63 36.95
CA SER A 229 -2.87 4.58 38.01
C SER A 229 -2.70 5.96 37.40
N ARG A 230 -3.76 6.77 37.47
CA ARG A 230 -3.64 8.22 37.47
C ARG A 230 -2.90 8.59 38.76
N GLY A 231 -1.60 8.32 38.77
CA GLY A 231 -0.66 8.69 39.80
C GLY A 231 -0.07 10.04 39.44
N ALA A 232 -0.43 11.04 40.24
CA ALA A 232 0.39 12.17 40.64
C ALA A 232 0.99 13.06 39.54
N LEU A 233 0.27 14.11 39.19
CA LEU A 233 0.89 15.43 39.14
C LEU A 233 0.52 16.16 40.44
N ALA A 234 1.36 15.96 41.45
CA ALA A 234 1.54 16.86 42.59
C ALA A 234 3.02 17.23 42.59
N GLY A 235 3.32 18.53 42.52
CA GLY A 235 4.66 19.10 42.45
C GLY A 235 4.69 20.31 41.54
#